data_AF-A0A538E7Y2-F1
#
_entry.id   AF-A0A538E7Y2-F1
#
_cell.length_a   1.000
_cell.length_b   1.000
_cell.length_c   1.000
_cell.angle_alpha   90.00
_cell.angle_beta   90.00
_cell.angle_gamma   90.00
#
_symmetry.space_group_name_H-M   'P 1'
#
loop_
_entity.id
_entity.type
_entity.pdbx_description
1 polymer ?
#
loop_
_entity_poly.entity_id
_entity_poly.type
_entity_poly.pdbx_seq_one_letter_code
_entity_poly.pdbx_strand_id
1 'polypeptide(L)' 'QNEWAYSRTWQNSSERARSLLSFIRYYNRQRPHSSLGDRPPISRVHNVCGQDI' A
#
# COMPACT_ATOMS: atom_id res chain seq x y z
N GLN A 1 4.31 -13.84 4.42
CA GLN A 1 4.08 -12.54 3.75
C GLN A 1 5.35 -12.19 2.99
N ASN A 2 5.32 -12.28 1.66
CA ASN A 2 6.43 -11.77 0.84
C ASN A 2 6.26 -10.26 0.76
N GLU A 3 6.95 -9.54 1.62
CA GLU A 3 6.99 -8.09 1.55
C GLU A 3 7.66 -7.68 0.24
N TRP A 4 7.05 -6.75 -0.47
CA TRP A 4 7.47 -6.25 -1.79
C TRP A 4 8.97 -5.93 -1.86
N ALA A 5 9.55 -5.46 -0.75
CA ALA A 5 10.95 -5.10 -0.63
C ALA A 5 11.91 -6.30 -0.71
N TYR A 6 11.47 -7.50 -0.31
CA TYR A 6 12.29 -8.72 -0.31
C TYR A 6 12.01 -9.65 -1.50
N SER A 7 10.95 -9.36 -2.27
CA SER A 7 10.60 -10.17 -3.44
C SER A 7 11.51 -9.95 -4.66
N ARG A 8 12.27 -8.84 -4.69
CA ARG A 8 13.12 -8.46 -5.83
C ARG A 8 14.37 -7.70 -5.38
N THR A 9 15.51 -8.07 -5.94
CA THR A 9 16.76 -7.31 -5.84
C THR A 9 16.71 -6.10 -6.78
N TRP A 10 16.79 -4.89 -6.22
CA TRP A 10 16.79 -3.65 -7.00
C TRP A 10 18.22 -3.28 -7.39
N GLN A 11 18.45 -2.97 -8.67
CA GLN A 11 19.77 -2.59 -9.18
C GLN A 11 20.21 -1.20 -8.70
N ASN A 12 19.24 -0.31 -8.42
CA ASN A 12 19.49 1.03 -7.92
C ASN A 12 18.31 1.56 -7.09
N SER A 13 18.60 2.56 -6.24
CA SER A 13 17.60 3.18 -5.35
C SER A 13 16.45 3.86 -6.12
N SER A 14 16.74 4.45 -7.27
CA SER A 14 15.74 5.17 -8.09
C SER A 14 14.67 4.23 -8.68
N GLU A 15 15.07 3.03 -9.11
CA GLU A 15 14.16 2.00 -9.58
C GLU A 15 13.30 1.45 -8.44
N ARG A 16 13.92 1.22 -7.27
CA ARG A 16 13.20 0.85 -6.05
C ARG A 16 12.16 1.90 -5.67
N ALA A 17 12.50 3.19 -5.73
CA ALA A 17 11.59 4.28 -5.39
C ALA A 17 10.39 4.35 -6.36
N ARG A 18 10.63 4.19 -7.67
CA ARG A 18 9.56 4.14 -8.67
C ARG A 18 8.62 2.94 -8.47
N SER A 19 9.18 1.77 -8.17
CA SER A 19 8.37 0.59 -7.88
C SER A 19 7.65 0.69 -6.54
N LEU A 20 8.26 1.32 -5.53
CA LEU A 20 7.65 1.55 -4.22
C LEU A 20 6.38 2.38 -4.36
N LEU A 21 6.43 3.48 -5.14
CA LEU A 21 5.25 4.33 -5.36
C LEU A 21 4.09 3.54 -5.99
N SER A 22 4.41 2.68 -6.96
CA SER A 22 3.43 1.82 -7.61
C SER A 22 2.86 0.78 -6.63
N PHE A 23 3.74 0.18 -5.82
CA PHE A 23 3.35 -0.79 -4.80
C PHE A 23 2.46 -0.17 -3.71
N ILE A 24 2.80 1.02 -3.18
CA ILE A 24 1.98 1.74 -2.19
C ILE A 24 0.57 1.96 -2.74
N ARG A 25 0.45 2.39 -3.99
CA ARG A 25 -0.86 2.63 -4.63
C ARG A 25 -1.69 1.35 -4.69
N TYR A 26 -1.09 0.25 -5.12
CA TYR A 26 -1.73 -1.06 -5.14
C TYR A 26 -2.11 -1.53 -3.73
N TYR A 27 -1.18 -1.46 -2.78
CA TYR A 27 -1.38 -1.88 -1.39
C TYR A 27 -2.55 -1.14 -0.75
N ASN A 28 -2.59 0.19 -0.88
CA ASN A 28 -3.62 1.01 -0.25
C ASN A 28 -5.00 0.87 -0.93
N ARG A 29 -5.04 0.72 -2.26
CA ARG A 29 -6.30 0.85 -3.02
C ARG A 29 -6.90 -0.46 -3.52
N GLN A 30 -6.09 -1.51 -3.67
CA GLN A 30 -6.51 -2.71 -4.41
C GLN A 30 -6.19 -4.01 -3.68
N ARG A 31 -5.13 -4.04 -2.85
CA ARG A 31 -4.74 -5.28 -2.19
C ARG A 31 -5.85 -5.76 -1.27
N PRO A 32 -6.38 -6.98 -1.43
CA PRO A 32 -7.37 -7.51 -0.51
C PRO A 32 -6.70 -7.85 0.83
N HIS A 33 -7.36 -7.51 1.92
CA HIS A 33 -6.95 -7.90 3.27
C HIS A 33 -8.03 -8.76 3.90
N SER A 34 -7.69 -10.00 4.27
CA SER A 34 -8.62 -10.94 4.91
C SER A 34 -9.17 -10.40 6.23
N SER A 35 -8.35 -9.67 7.01
CA SER A 35 -8.78 -8.98 8.23
C SER A 35 -9.78 -7.83 7.97
N LEU A 36 -9.96 -7.42 6.71
CA LEU A 36 -10.89 -6.38 6.28
C LEU A 36 -12.05 -6.95 5.45
N GLY A 37 -12.25 -8.27 5.44
CA GLY A 37 -13.25 -8.93 4.60
C GLY A 37 -12.93 -8.79 3.11
N ASP A 38 -11.67 -9.00 2.74
CA ASP A 38 -11.11 -8.89 1.38
C ASP A 38 -11.19 -7.49 0.76
N ARG A 39 -11.37 -6.47 1.61
CA ARG A 39 -11.36 -5.06 1.19
C ARG A 39 -9.96 -4.46 1.28
N PRO A 40 -9.66 -3.45 0.45
CA PRO A 40 -8.39 -2.73 0.53
C PRO A 40 -8.29 -1.88 1.80
N PRO A 41 -7.07 -1.53 2.26
CA PRO A 41 -6.85 -0.72 3.45
C PRO A 41 -7.59 0.61 3.43
N ILE A 42 -7.70 1.27 2.27
CA ILE A 42 -8.44 2.53 2.14
C ILE A 42 -9.92 2.41 2.54
N SER A 43 -10.51 1.21 2.46
CA SER A 43 -11.90 0.99 2.90
C SER A 43 -12.10 1.15 4.41
N ARG A 44 -11.02 1.18 5.20
CA ARG A 44 -11.05 1.45 6.65
C ARG A 44 -10.93 2.91 7.00
N VAL A 45 -10.55 3.77 6.04
CA VAL A 45 -10.57 5.22 6.24
C VAL A 45 -12.02 5.66 6.15
N HIS A 46 -12.74 5.51 7.26
CA HIS A 46 -14.00 6.21 7.46
C HIS A 46 -13.64 7.67 7.63
N ASN A 47 -14.30 8.55 6.85
CA ASN A 47 -14.16 10.00 6.90
C ASN A 47 -13.75 10.44 8.31
N VAL A 48 -12.48 10.81 8.47
CA VAL A 48 -11.99 11.35 9.72
C VAL A 48 -12.66 12.73 9.83
N CYS A 49 -13.87 12.77 10.39
CA CYS A 49 -14.46 14.02 10.84
C CYS A 49 -13.57 14.49 12.01
N GLY A 50 -12.69 15.46 11.75
CA GLY A 50 -11.66 15.89 12.69
C GLY A 50 -10.32 16.33 12.09
N GLN A 51 -10.27 16.65 10.80
CA GLN A 51 -9.25 17.57 10.24
C GLN A 51 -9.87 18.95 9.98
N ASP A 52 -10.93 19.30 10.70
CA ASP A 52 -11.39 20.67 10.79
C ASP A 52 -10.54 21.36 11.87
N ILE A 53 -9.79 22.36 11.39
CA ILE A 53 -9.03 23.39 12.12
C ILE A 53 -9.69 23.90 13.40
#